data_AF-A0A3B9PMD3-F1
#
_entry.id   AF-A0A3B9PMD3-F1
#
_cell.length_a   1.000
_cell.length_b   1.000
_cell.length_c   1.000
_cell.angle_alpha   90.00
_cell.angle_beta   90.00
_cell.angle_gamma   90.00
#
_symmetry.space_group_name_H-M   'P 1'
#
loop_
_entity.id
_entity.type
_entity.pdbx_description
1 polymer ?
#
loop_
_entity_poly.entity_id
_entity_poly.type
_entity_poly.pdbx_seq_one_letter_code
_entity_poly.pdbx_strand_id
1 'polypeptide(L)'
;MEQQTTYARIGGEPTVARLCDRFYGLMAETPQFAELRAMHPEDLQGSRDKLFMFLSGWLGGPDLFVQNFGHPRLRARHMPFAIG
;
A
#
# COMPACT_ATOMS: atom_id res chain seq x y z
N MET A 1 -16.29 -20.79 -16.02
CA MET A 1 -15.50 -20.72 -14.79
C MET A 1 -15.28 -19.26 -14.48
N GLU A 2 -15.82 -18.75 -13.38
CA GLU A 2 -15.50 -17.38 -12.94
C GLU A 2 -14.01 -17.32 -12.59
N GLN A 3 -13.29 -16.38 -13.19
CA GLN A 3 -11.88 -16.16 -12.88
C GLN A 3 -11.77 -15.50 -11.52
N GLN A 4 -11.14 -16.19 -10.57
CA GLN A 4 -10.88 -15.68 -9.24
C GLN A 4 -9.91 -14.49 -9.32
N THR A 5 -10.23 -13.38 -8.63
CA THR A 5 -9.38 -12.18 -8.58
C THR A 5 -8.03 -12.49 -7.96
N THR A 6 -7.00 -11.70 -8.29
CA THR A 6 -5.66 -11.86 -7.69
C THR A 6 -5.73 -11.78 -6.17
N TYR A 7 -6.54 -10.86 -5.63
CA TYR A 7 -6.83 -10.73 -4.21
C TYR A 7 -7.26 -12.07 -3.59
N ALA A 8 -8.26 -12.73 -4.18
CA ALA A 8 -8.74 -14.00 -3.66
C ALA A 8 -7.72 -15.14 -3.86
N ARG A 9 -6.97 -15.15 -4.97
CA ARG A 9 -5.92 -16.15 -5.24
C ARG A 9 -4.76 -16.11 -4.26
N ILE A 10 -4.42 -14.94 -3.71
CA ILE A 10 -3.32 -14.79 -2.73
C ILE A 10 -3.77 -14.96 -1.27
N GLY A 11 -5.05 -15.24 -1.03
CA GLY A 11 -5.61 -15.41 0.32
C GLY A 11 -6.25 -14.16 0.92
N GLY A 12 -6.54 -13.13 0.11
CA GLY A 12 -7.36 -11.98 0.48
C GLY A 12 -6.75 -11.06 1.54
N GLU A 13 -7.63 -10.49 2.36
CA GLU A 13 -7.32 -9.46 3.35
C GLU A 13 -6.10 -9.80 4.22
N PRO A 14 -6.01 -10.99 4.84
CA PRO A 14 -4.90 -11.31 5.73
C PRO A 14 -3.55 -11.29 5.02
N THR A 15 -3.50 -11.71 3.74
CA THR A 15 -2.25 -11.69 2.97
C THR A 15 -1.86 -10.27 2.59
N VAL A 16 -2.81 -9.43 2.16
CA VAL A 16 -2.52 -8.03 1.83
C VAL A 16 -2.09 -7.24 3.07
N ALA A 17 -2.73 -7.48 4.21
CA ALA A 17 -2.34 -6.88 5.49
C ALA A 17 -0.89 -7.25 5.87
N ARG A 18 -0.55 -8.56 5.88
CA ARG A 18 0.82 -9.02 6.16
C ARG A 18 1.85 -8.47 5.18
N LEU A 19 1.50 -8.33 3.90
CA LEU A 19 2.37 -7.74 2.88
C LEU A 19 2.67 -6.27 3.23
N CYS A 20 1.65 -5.49 3.57
CA CYS A 20 1.81 -4.07 3.92
C CYS A 20 2.59 -3.89 5.23
N ASP A 21 2.31 -4.73 6.24
CA ASP A 21 3.09 -4.79 7.48
C ASP A 21 4.57 -5.06 7.20
N ARG A 22 4.87 -6.09 6.38
CA ARG A 22 6.26 -6.43 6.06
C ARG A 22 6.94 -5.36 5.24
N PHE A 23 6.24 -4.72 4.29
CA PHE A 23 6.79 -3.63 3.47
C PHE A 23 7.25 -2.45 4.34
N TYR A 24 6.40 -1.96 5.23
CA TYR A 24 6.77 -0.84 6.11
C TYR A 24 7.70 -1.25 7.25
N GLY A 25 7.63 -2.50 7.72
CA GLY A 25 8.61 -3.05 8.67
C GLY A 25 10.01 -3.08 8.07
N LEU A 26 10.15 -3.59 6.84
CA LEU A 26 11.42 -3.55 6.11
C LEU A 26 11.91 -2.11 5.92
N MET A 27 11.03 -1.19 5.50
CA MET A 27 11.40 0.23 5.35
C MET A 27 11.92 0.84 6.65
N ALA A 28 11.35 0.48 7.80
CA ALA A 28 11.75 1.00 9.11
C ALA A 28 13.05 0.38 9.63
N GLU A 29 13.27 -0.92 9.38
CA GLU A 29 14.34 -1.70 10.01
C GLU A 29 15.60 -1.84 9.16
N THR A 30 15.49 -1.65 7.84
CA THR A 30 16.57 -1.98 6.89
C THR A 30 17.43 -0.73 6.61
N PRO A 31 18.73 -0.71 6.98
CA PRO A 31 19.58 0.47 6.79
C PRO A 31 19.65 0.98 5.35
N GLN A 32 19.56 0.08 4.38
CA GLN A 32 19.58 0.40 2.95
C GLN A 32 18.36 1.24 2.51
N PHE A 33 17.28 1.28 3.31
CA PHE A 33 16.08 2.05 3.02
C PHE A 33 16.00 3.35 3.84
N ALA A 34 17.07 3.78 4.51
CA ALA A 34 17.07 4.95 5.39
C ALA A 34 16.61 6.24 4.68
N GLU A 35 17.08 6.49 3.45
CA GLU A 35 16.66 7.66 2.66
C GLU A 35 15.17 7.61 2.32
N LEU A 36 14.66 6.44 1.92
CA LEU A 36 13.23 6.22 1.68
C LEU A 36 12.40 6.42 2.95
N ARG A 37 12.88 5.90 4.08
CA ARG A 37 12.24 6.04 5.38
C ARG A 37 12.15 7.50 5.83
N ALA A 38 13.16 8.30 5.54
CA ALA A 38 13.20 9.73 5.86
C ALA A 38 12.15 10.55 5.08
N MET A 39 11.67 10.04 3.93
CA MET A 39 10.58 10.68 3.17
C MET A 39 9.18 10.38 3.74
N HIS A 40 9.06 9.47 4.71
CA HIS A 40 7.79 9.08 5.32
C HIS A 40 7.60 9.74 6.69
N PRO A 41 6.35 9.93 7.15
CA PRO A 41 6.08 10.40 8.51
C PRO A 41 6.74 9.53 9.59
N GLU A 42 6.91 10.09 10.79
CA GLU A 42 7.45 9.34 11.93
C GLU A 42 6.58 8.10 12.23
N ASP A 43 5.26 8.29 12.31
CA ASP A 43 4.31 7.17 12.37
C ASP A 43 3.96 6.65 10.97
N LEU A 44 4.29 5.38 10.72
CA LEU A 44 4.03 4.71 9.45
C LEU A 44 2.62 4.11 9.33
N GLN A 45 1.83 4.07 10.41
CA GLN A 45 0.52 3.41 10.41
C GLN A 45 -0.39 3.95 9.31
N GLY A 46 -0.53 5.28 9.21
CA GLY A 46 -1.39 5.88 8.19
C GLY A 46 -0.92 5.64 6.74
N SER A 47 0.38 5.44 6.52
CA SER A 47 0.94 5.09 5.21
C SER A 47 0.68 3.62 4.88
N ARG A 48 0.78 2.75 5.90
CA ARG A 48 0.45 1.33 5.82
C ARG A 48 -1.01 1.11 5.49
N ASP A 49 -1.92 1.78 6.18
CA ASP A 49 -3.37 1.64 5.98
C ASP A 49 -3.76 2.08 4.55
N LYS A 50 -3.20 3.19 4.06
CA LYS A 50 -3.44 3.66 2.69
C LYS A 50 -2.92 2.67 1.65
N LEU A 51 -1.75 2.07 1.86
CA LEU A 51 -1.23 1.05 0.96
C LEU A 51 -2.10 -0.22 0.98
N PHE A 52 -2.53 -0.67 2.15
CA PHE A 52 -3.45 -1.80 2.28
C PHE A 52 -4.76 -1.54 1.54
N MET A 53 -5.39 -0.39 1.79
CA MET A 53 -6.64 -0.01 1.12
C MET A 53 -6.47 0.07 -0.40
N PHE A 54 -5.32 0.59 -0.87
CA PHE A 54 -5.02 0.67 -2.30
C PHE A 54 -4.85 -0.72 -2.91
N LEU A 55 -4.04 -1.58 -2.30
CA LEU A 55 -3.79 -2.94 -2.80
C LEU A 55 -5.02 -3.83 -2.72
N SER A 56 -5.90 -3.63 -1.74
CA SER A 56 -7.19 -4.32 -1.65
C SER A 56 -7.99 -4.13 -2.94
N GLY A 57 -8.26 -2.88 -3.34
CA GLY A 57 -8.99 -2.59 -4.57
C GLY A 57 -8.21 -2.96 -5.83
N TRP A 58 -6.91 -2.63 -5.88
CA TRP A 58 -6.07 -2.86 -7.04
C TRP A 58 -5.91 -4.35 -7.42
N LEU A 59 -5.92 -5.24 -6.43
CA LEU A 59 -5.85 -6.70 -6.65
C LEU A 59 -7.22 -7.33 -6.95
N GLY A 60 -8.29 -6.55 -6.97
CA GLY A 60 -9.66 -7.01 -7.21
C GLY A 60 -10.41 -7.47 -5.95
N GLY A 61 -10.03 -6.96 -4.78
CA GLY A 61 -10.81 -7.03 -3.54
C GLY A 61 -11.73 -5.80 -3.37
N PRO A 62 -12.18 -5.52 -2.14
CA PRO A 62 -12.96 -4.32 -1.84
C PRO A 62 -12.21 -3.03 -2.19
N ASP A 63 -12.87 -2.09 -2.88
CA ASP A 63 -12.27 -0.83 -3.34
C ASP A 63 -12.15 0.23 -2.23
N LEU A 64 -11.48 -0.14 -1.13
CA LEU A 64 -11.41 0.65 0.10
C LEU A 64 -10.74 2.00 -0.12
N PHE A 65 -9.71 2.08 -0.96
CA PHE A 65 -9.03 3.35 -1.22
C PHE A 65 -9.95 4.34 -1.91
N VAL A 66 -10.69 3.91 -2.94
CA VAL A 66 -11.59 4.81 -3.68
C VAL A 66 -12.76 5.23 -2.80
N GLN A 67 -13.30 4.33 -1.98
CA GLN A 67 -14.37 4.64 -1.03
C GLN A 67 -13.97 5.73 -0.03
N ASN A 68 -12.71 5.73 0.44
CA ASN A 68 -12.24 6.67 1.45
C ASN A 68 -11.59 7.94 0.87
N PHE A 69 -10.97 7.86 -0.31
CA PHE A 69 -10.10 8.93 -0.85
C PHE A 69 -10.40 9.32 -2.30
N GLY A 70 -11.36 8.67 -2.95
CA GLY A 70 -11.66 8.84 -4.37
C GLY A 70 -10.59 8.27 -5.29
N HIS A 71 -10.61 8.69 -6.56
CA HIS A 71 -9.71 8.16 -7.59
C HIS A 71 -8.22 8.19 -7.15
N PRO A 72 -7.43 7.11 -7.36
CA PRO A 72 -6.07 7.00 -6.81
C PRO A 72 -5.13 8.14 -7.22
N ARG A 73 -5.11 8.49 -8.51
CA ARG A 73 -4.26 9.57 -9.08
C ARG A 73 -2.82 9.51 -8.54
N LEU A 74 -2.21 8.32 -8.56
CA LEU A 74 -0.95 8.03 -7.86
C LEU A 74 0.15 9.05 -8.20
N ARG A 75 0.37 9.36 -9.48
CA ARG A 75 1.37 10.36 -9.89
C ARG A 75 1.12 11.73 -9.24
N ALA A 76 -0.12 12.21 -9.21
CA ALA A 76 -0.44 13.50 -8.60
C ALA A 76 -0.19 13.50 -7.09
N ARG A 77 -0.51 12.40 -6.40
CA ARG A 77 -0.25 12.26 -4.95
C ARG A 77 1.23 12.13 -4.61
N HIS A 78 2.05 11.66 -5.54
CA HIS A 78 3.50 11.51 -5.35
C HIS A 78 4.32 12.69 -5.90
N MET A 79 3.70 13.60 -6.66
CA MET A 79 4.37 14.79 -7.24
C MET A 79 5.04 15.72 -6.21
N PRO A 80 4.54 15.88 -4.97
CA PRO A 80 5.24 16.69 -3.96
C PRO A 80 6.60 16.14 -3.50
N PHE A 81 6.94 14.89 -3.85
CA PHE A 81 8.17 14.23 -3.42
C PHE A 81 9.15 14.10 -4.59
N ALA A 82 10.44 14.25 -4.30
CA ALA A 82 11.50 14.05 -5.28
C ALA A 82 11.73 12.54 -5.52
N ILE A 83 10.98 11.98 -6.48
CA ILE A 83 11.06 10.57 -6.88
C ILE A 83 11.40 10.54 -8.38
N GLY A 84 12.62 10.16 -8.72
CA GLY A 84 13.11 10.17 -10.11
C GLY A 84 14.55 9.68 -10.24
#